data_AF-A0A428TJS7-F1
#
_entry.id   AF-A0A428TJS7-F1
#
_cell.length_a   1.000
_cell.length_b   1.000
_cell.length_c   1.000
_cell.angle_alpha   90.00
_cell.angle_beta   90.00
_cell.angle_gamma   90.00
#
_symmetry.space_group_name_H-M   'P 1'
#
loop_
_entity.id
_entity.type
_entity.pdbx_description
1 polymer ?
#
loop_
_entity_poly.entity_id
_entity_poly.type
_entity_poly.pdbx_seq_one_letter_code
_entity_poly.pdbx_strand_id
1 'polypeptide(L)'
;MGVETFTGVHRGLLDICGDMMHEEISVSVARLWGWSSDEASDFIQRHFWDAWRFAGIVDARRRARCQRGTGNSAAKDETADVPEDELILNKLIAANQTVYAHSQQPQNEGLLVINGLLFPLVTASLEVSYLKRNPESKRTLDDVRQSFEQGRTFPLSRVMFQLLDEAWGTGLDYFDMDHATRCKGVELAVM
;
A
#
# COMPACT_ATOMS: atom_id res chain seq x y z
N MET A 1 -5.28 18.24 -11.61
CA MET A 1 -6.24 17.13 -11.78
C MET A 1 -6.84 16.90 -10.41
N GLY A 2 -8.16 16.81 -10.26
CA GLY A 2 -8.77 16.87 -8.92
C GLY A 2 -8.45 15.69 -7.98
N VAL A 3 -8.81 15.86 -6.72
CA VAL A 3 -8.78 14.81 -5.67
C VAL A 3 -10.10 14.02 -5.71
N GLU A 4 -10.02 12.70 -5.54
CA GLU A 4 -11.18 11.82 -5.44
C GLU A 4 -11.83 11.97 -4.06
N THR A 5 -13.15 12.21 -4.03
CA THR A 5 -13.89 12.67 -2.85
C THR A 5 -14.10 11.61 -1.77
N PHE A 6 -14.01 10.32 -2.11
CA PHE A 6 -14.26 9.22 -1.19
C PHE A 6 -12.99 8.80 -0.44
N THR A 7 -11.87 8.68 -1.14
CA THR A 7 -10.57 8.20 -0.65
C THR A 7 -9.60 9.33 -0.33
N GLY A 8 -9.79 10.52 -0.91
CA GLY A 8 -8.84 11.62 -0.83
C GLY A 8 -7.61 11.45 -1.73
N VAL A 9 -7.57 10.45 -2.61
CA VAL A 9 -6.40 10.19 -3.48
C VAL A 9 -6.43 11.14 -4.68
N HIS A 10 -5.27 11.62 -5.10
CA HIS A 10 -5.15 12.43 -6.30
C HIS A 10 -5.48 11.58 -7.55
N ARG A 11 -6.34 12.07 -8.45
CA ARG A 11 -6.79 11.29 -9.62
C ARG A 11 -5.64 10.80 -10.49
N GLY A 12 -4.63 11.63 -10.75
CA GLY A 12 -3.47 11.20 -11.53
C GLY A 12 -2.69 10.03 -10.90
N LEU A 13 -2.78 9.83 -9.57
CA LEU A 13 -2.18 8.68 -8.92
C LEU A 13 -3.09 7.44 -9.07
N LEU A 14 -4.41 7.62 -8.96
CA LEU A 14 -5.39 6.56 -9.25
C LEU A 14 -5.33 6.09 -10.71
N ASP A 15 -5.12 7.02 -11.66
CA ASP A 15 -4.98 6.70 -13.07
C ASP A 15 -3.76 5.80 -13.30
N ILE A 16 -2.60 6.15 -12.72
CA ILE A 16 -1.41 5.29 -12.79
C ILE A 16 -1.71 3.92 -12.18
N CYS A 17 -2.35 3.88 -11.00
CA CYS A 17 -2.70 2.65 -10.32
C CYS A 17 -3.67 1.76 -11.14
N GLY A 18 -4.63 2.36 -11.83
CA GLY A 18 -5.56 1.63 -12.71
C GLY A 18 -4.86 1.05 -13.94
N ASP A 19 -3.88 1.75 -14.49
CA ASP A 19 -3.09 1.28 -15.64
C ASP A 19 -2.14 0.12 -15.29
N MET A 20 -1.78 -0.04 -14.01
CA MET A 20 -0.78 -1.04 -13.55
C MET A 20 -1.12 -2.49 -13.92
N MET A 21 -2.40 -2.81 -14.14
CA MET A 21 -2.84 -4.15 -14.55
C MET A 21 -2.58 -4.44 -16.03
N HIS A 22 -2.31 -3.41 -16.82
CA HIS A 22 -2.22 -3.46 -18.28
C HIS A 22 -0.86 -3.01 -18.82
N GLU A 23 -0.03 -2.38 -17.98
CA GLU A 23 1.30 -1.91 -18.34
C GLU A 23 2.42 -2.83 -17.83
N GLU A 24 3.59 -2.70 -18.46
CA GLU A 24 4.81 -3.31 -17.96
C GLU A 24 5.18 -2.75 -16.59
N ILE A 25 5.62 -3.63 -15.69
CA ILE A 25 5.90 -3.30 -14.28
C ILE A 25 6.92 -2.15 -14.17
N SER A 26 7.95 -2.15 -15.03
CA SER A 26 8.98 -1.10 -15.05
C SER A 26 8.41 0.27 -15.42
N VAL A 27 7.44 0.32 -16.34
CA VAL A 27 6.77 1.57 -16.76
C VAL A 27 5.92 2.11 -15.61
N SER A 28 5.11 1.26 -14.99
CA SER A 28 4.29 1.62 -13.83
C SER A 28 5.14 2.15 -12.67
N VAL A 29 6.22 1.45 -12.32
CA VAL A 29 7.14 1.85 -11.25
C VAL A 29 7.81 3.20 -11.55
N ALA A 30 8.24 3.43 -12.80
CA ALA A 30 8.83 4.70 -13.21
C ALA A 30 7.82 5.86 -13.15
N ARG A 31 6.57 5.64 -13.61
CA ARG A 31 5.48 6.62 -13.53
C ARG A 31 5.18 7.00 -12.08
N LEU A 32 5.05 6.02 -11.19
CA LEU A 32 4.84 6.25 -9.76
C LEU A 32 6.02 6.99 -9.14
N TRP A 33 7.26 6.62 -9.47
CA TRP A 33 8.45 7.28 -8.93
C TRP A 33 8.60 8.73 -9.39
N GLY A 34 8.30 9.00 -10.66
CA GLY A 34 8.32 10.35 -11.24
C GLY A 34 7.10 11.20 -10.90
N TRP A 35 6.06 10.62 -10.28
CA TRP A 35 4.84 11.34 -9.97
C TRP A 35 5.06 12.42 -8.90
N SER A 36 4.67 13.65 -9.20
CA SER A 36 4.59 14.76 -8.25
C SER A 36 3.22 15.42 -8.34
N SER A 37 2.73 15.92 -7.20
CA SER A 37 1.59 16.83 -7.20
C SER A 37 2.08 18.26 -7.43
N ASP A 38 1.63 18.88 -8.52
CA ASP A 38 1.82 20.32 -8.76
C ASP A 38 0.85 21.18 -7.90
N GLU A 39 -0.13 20.55 -7.25
CA GLU A 39 -1.15 21.24 -6.47
C GLU A 39 -0.66 21.56 -5.04
N ALA A 40 -0.98 22.78 -4.58
CA ALA A 40 -0.77 23.20 -3.20
C ALA A 40 -1.68 22.39 -2.27
N SER A 41 -1.14 21.28 -1.79
CA SER A 41 -1.81 20.34 -0.88
C SER A 41 -1.35 20.56 0.55
N ASP A 42 -2.23 20.25 1.50
CA ASP A 42 -1.90 20.28 2.93
C ASP A 42 -0.88 19.19 3.28
N PHE A 43 -0.15 19.39 4.37
CA PHE A 43 0.95 18.53 4.79
C PHE A 43 0.54 17.04 4.88
N ILE A 44 -0.59 16.75 5.51
CA ILE A 44 -1.10 15.37 5.69
C ILE A 44 -1.47 14.75 4.34
N GLN A 45 -2.06 15.56 3.45
CA GLN A 45 -2.49 15.15 2.12
C GLN A 45 -1.30 14.71 1.25
N ARG A 46 -0.16 15.39 1.35
CA ARG A 46 1.08 15.00 0.66
C ARG A 46 1.59 13.65 1.15
N HIS A 47 1.71 13.48 2.47
CA HIS A 47 2.17 12.21 3.04
C HIS A 47 1.20 11.07 2.75
N PHE A 48 -0.09 11.36 2.64
CA PHE A 48 -1.08 10.40 2.21
C PHE A 48 -0.88 9.96 0.75
N TRP A 49 -0.63 10.89 -0.17
CA TRP A 49 -0.30 10.53 -1.55
C TRP A 49 1.04 9.82 -1.68
N ASP A 50 2.04 10.19 -0.88
CA ASP A 50 3.31 9.46 -0.80
C ASP A 50 3.10 8.02 -0.35
N ALA A 51 2.24 7.78 0.64
CA ALA A 51 1.89 6.43 1.09
C ALA A 51 1.28 5.60 -0.06
N TRP A 52 0.35 6.18 -0.83
CA TRP A 52 -0.21 5.51 -2.02
C TRP A 52 0.82 5.25 -3.11
N ARG A 53 1.68 6.24 -3.39
CA ARG A 53 2.72 6.15 -4.40
C ARG A 53 3.73 5.04 -4.07
N PHE A 54 4.23 5.00 -2.84
CA PHE A 54 5.16 3.96 -2.42
C PHE A 54 4.50 2.59 -2.33
N ALA A 55 3.23 2.53 -1.92
CA ALA A 55 2.47 1.28 -1.92
C ALA A 55 2.31 0.72 -3.33
N GLY A 56 1.96 1.54 -4.33
CA GLY A 56 1.88 1.09 -5.72
C GLY A 56 3.20 0.51 -6.23
N ILE A 57 4.34 1.12 -5.88
CA ILE A 57 5.66 0.60 -6.28
C ILE A 57 5.94 -0.75 -5.63
N VAL A 58 5.69 -0.89 -4.32
CA VAL A 58 5.89 -2.13 -3.58
C VAL A 58 5.00 -3.23 -4.13
N ASP A 59 3.71 -2.93 -4.36
CA ASP A 59 2.74 -3.88 -4.89
C ASP A 59 3.09 -4.34 -6.32
N ALA A 60 3.47 -3.41 -7.21
CA ALA A 60 3.92 -3.74 -8.57
C ALA A 60 5.10 -4.74 -8.55
N ARG A 61 6.11 -4.46 -7.74
CA ARG A 61 7.29 -5.33 -7.60
C ARG A 61 6.94 -6.66 -6.94
N ARG A 62 6.06 -6.65 -5.94
CA ARG A 62 5.56 -7.86 -5.29
C ARG A 62 4.83 -8.78 -6.25
N ARG A 63 3.96 -8.24 -7.11
CA ARG A 63 3.28 -8.99 -8.19
C ARG A 63 4.29 -9.62 -9.14
N ALA A 64 5.35 -8.91 -9.51
CA ALA A 64 6.46 -9.45 -10.30
C ALA A 64 7.10 -10.68 -9.60
N ARG A 65 7.37 -10.58 -8.30
CA ARG A 65 7.95 -11.69 -7.51
C ARG A 65 7.00 -12.90 -7.46
N CYS A 66 5.71 -12.67 -7.27
CA CYS A 66 4.70 -13.73 -7.26
C CYS A 66 4.64 -14.46 -8.63
N GLN A 67 4.64 -13.70 -9.73
CA GLN A 67 4.65 -14.26 -11.10
C GLN A 67 5.93 -15.08 -11.40
N ARG A 68 7.10 -14.61 -10.94
CA ARG A 68 8.37 -15.35 -11.07
C ARG A 68 8.37 -16.64 -10.25
N GLY A 69 7.82 -16.61 -9.04
CA GLY A 69 7.66 -17.78 -8.18
C GLY A 69 6.78 -18.89 -8.78
N THR A 70 5.86 -18.53 -9.68
CA THR A 70 4.98 -19.47 -10.40
C THR A 70 5.54 -20.03 -11.72
N GLY A 71 6.81 -19.74 -12.08
CA GLY A 71 7.51 -20.38 -13.19
C GLY A 71 7.59 -19.59 -14.51
N ASN A 72 7.02 -18.38 -14.59
CA ASN A 72 7.22 -17.51 -15.75
C ASN A 72 8.48 -16.66 -15.57
N SER A 73 9.63 -17.21 -15.99
CA SER A 73 10.90 -16.49 -16.02
C SER A 73 11.17 -15.87 -17.39
N ALA A 74 10.96 -14.55 -17.51
CA ALA A 74 11.72 -13.67 -18.40
C ALA A 74 11.33 -12.20 -18.16
N ALA A 75 11.92 -11.55 -17.15
CA ALA A 75 12.01 -10.09 -17.15
C ALA A 75 13.31 -9.68 -16.45
N LYS A 76 14.23 -9.13 -17.23
CA LYS A 76 15.45 -8.50 -16.71
C LYS A 76 15.07 -7.29 -15.87
N ASP A 77 15.78 -7.14 -14.76
CA ASP A 77 15.64 -6.06 -13.80
C ASP A 77 16.33 -4.81 -14.38
N GLU A 78 15.58 -3.98 -15.10
CA GLU A 78 16.06 -2.69 -15.59
C GLU A 78 15.19 -1.56 -15.01
N THR A 79 15.32 -1.32 -13.70
CA THR A 79 14.89 -0.06 -13.07
C THR A 79 16.09 0.58 -12.37
N ALA A 80 17.12 0.96 -13.13
CA ALA A 80 18.38 1.49 -12.59
C ALA A 80 18.22 2.80 -11.77
N ASP A 81 17.14 3.55 -11.98
CA ASP A 81 16.88 4.85 -11.32
C ASP A 81 15.92 4.78 -10.12
N VAL A 82 15.33 3.62 -9.83
CA VAL A 82 14.35 3.49 -8.73
C VAL A 82 15.00 2.78 -7.55
N PRO A 83 14.97 3.35 -6.32
CA PRO A 83 15.65 2.77 -5.18
C PRO A 83 15.24 1.33 -4.83
N GLU A 84 16.10 0.67 -4.07
CA GLU A 84 15.90 -0.68 -3.55
C GLU A 84 14.58 -0.82 -2.75
N ASP A 85 14.03 -2.03 -2.76
CA ASP A 85 12.75 -2.38 -2.13
C ASP A 85 12.68 -1.97 -0.66
N GLU A 86 13.76 -2.18 0.10
CA GLU A 86 13.79 -1.83 1.53
C GLU A 86 13.70 -0.32 1.75
N LEU A 87 14.31 0.50 0.88
CA LEU A 87 14.21 1.96 1.01
C LEU A 87 12.79 2.45 0.72
N ILE A 88 12.16 1.94 -0.33
CA ILE A 88 10.78 2.31 -0.67
C ILE A 88 9.82 1.85 0.44
N LEU A 89 10.02 0.65 0.98
CA LEU A 89 9.22 0.13 2.08
C LEU A 89 9.39 0.95 3.36
N ASN A 90 10.62 1.34 3.71
CA ASN A 90 10.86 2.26 4.83
C ASN A 90 10.10 3.59 4.65
N LYS A 91 10.12 4.16 3.44
CA LYS A 91 9.38 5.38 3.11
C LYS A 91 7.86 5.18 3.20
N LEU A 92 7.35 4.04 2.74
CA LEU A 92 5.94 3.66 2.84
C LEU A 92 5.50 3.59 4.31
N ILE A 93 6.27 2.93 5.17
CA ILE A 93 5.95 2.77 6.60
C ILE A 93 5.98 4.14 7.31
N ALA A 94 7.01 4.96 7.04
CA ALA A 94 7.10 6.31 7.58
C ALA A 94 5.93 7.21 7.14
N ALA A 95 5.50 7.09 5.88
CA ALA A 95 4.35 7.82 5.36
C ALA A 95 3.04 7.38 6.05
N ASN A 96 2.80 6.06 6.19
CA ASN A 96 1.67 5.53 6.94
C ASN A 96 1.64 6.06 8.38
N GLN A 97 2.78 6.00 9.08
CA GLN A 97 2.90 6.48 10.45
C GLN A 97 2.62 7.99 10.55
N THR A 98 3.13 8.78 9.61
CA THR A 98 2.98 10.24 9.63
C THR A 98 1.52 10.64 9.42
N VAL A 99 0.85 10.04 8.42
CA VAL A 99 -0.58 10.29 8.18
C VAL A 99 -1.40 9.86 9.39
N TYR A 100 -1.12 8.69 9.94
CA TYR A 100 -1.81 8.21 11.14
C TYR A 100 -1.62 9.15 12.34
N ALA A 101 -0.37 9.48 12.70
CA ALA A 101 -0.08 10.32 13.86
C ALA A 101 -0.74 11.70 13.77
N HIS A 102 -0.76 12.31 12.58
CA HIS A 102 -1.42 13.60 12.39
C HIS A 102 -2.94 13.50 12.36
N SER A 103 -3.49 12.37 11.89
CA SER A 103 -4.94 12.14 11.89
C SER A 103 -5.54 12.02 13.29
N GLN A 104 -4.74 11.63 14.29
CA GLN A 104 -5.16 11.56 15.69
C GLN A 104 -5.24 12.93 16.39
N GLN A 105 -4.82 14.01 15.72
CA GLN A 105 -4.90 15.34 16.29
C GLN A 105 -6.34 15.87 16.20
N PRO A 106 -6.87 16.53 17.26
CA PRO A 106 -8.25 17.03 17.28
C PRO A 106 -8.61 17.97 16.10
N GLN A 107 -7.61 18.66 15.56
CA GLN A 107 -7.75 19.57 14.42
C GLN A 107 -8.06 18.83 13.11
N ASN A 108 -7.82 17.52 13.06
CA ASN A 108 -7.86 16.68 11.86
C ASN A 108 -8.94 15.59 11.94
N GLU A 109 -9.83 15.62 12.94
CA GLU A 109 -10.88 14.60 13.18
C GLU A 109 -11.85 14.39 11.99
N GLY A 110 -11.91 15.34 11.05
CA GLY A 110 -12.75 15.26 9.84
C GLY A 110 -12.04 14.75 8.58
N LEU A 111 -10.74 14.43 8.63
CA LEU A 111 -10.00 14.05 7.43
C LEU A 111 -10.31 12.60 7.00
N LEU A 112 -10.77 12.45 5.76
CA LEU A 112 -11.07 11.14 5.15
C LEU A 112 -9.81 10.33 4.80
N VAL A 113 -8.62 10.92 4.94
CA VAL A 113 -7.32 10.30 4.59
C VAL A 113 -7.08 8.97 5.31
N ILE A 114 -7.63 8.79 6.53
CA ILE A 114 -7.56 7.50 7.24
C ILE A 114 -8.25 6.41 6.43
N ASN A 115 -9.43 6.67 5.87
CA ASN A 115 -10.17 5.64 5.12
C ASN A 115 -9.40 5.19 3.87
N GLY A 116 -8.63 6.09 3.27
CA GLY A 116 -7.78 5.79 2.13
C GLY A 116 -6.47 5.06 2.48
N LEU A 117 -6.07 4.95 3.76
CA LEU A 117 -4.80 4.30 4.13
C LEU A 117 -4.86 2.77 4.07
N LEU A 118 -6.02 2.18 3.80
CA LEU A 118 -6.16 0.72 3.79
C LEU A 118 -5.25 0.05 2.77
N PHE A 119 -5.18 0.55 1.53
CA PHE A 119 -4.29 0.00 0.50
C PHE A 119 -2.81 0.11 0.90
N PRO A 120 -2.28 1.31 1.27
CA PRO A 120 -0.91 1.43 1.75
C PRO A 120 -0.55 0.54 2.94
N LEU A 121 -1.46 0.42 3.92
CA LEU A 121 -1.28 -0.40 5.12
C LEU A 121 -1.18 -1.88 4.76
N VAL A 122 -2.10 -2.36 3.94
CA VAL A 122 -2.15 -3.77 3.51
C VAL A 122 -0.89 -4.12 2.73
N THR A 123 -0.52 -3.30 1.75
CA THR A 123 0.67 -3.55 0.92
C THR A 123 1.94 -3.63 1.76
N ALA A 124 2.13 -2.71 2.71
CA ALA A 124 3.26 -2.76 3.63
C ALA A 124 3.25 -4.02 4.51
N SER A 125 2.06 -4.42 4.97
CA SER A 125 1.87 -5.58 5.87
C SER A 125 2.14 -6.93 5.20
N LEU A 126 2.12 -7.00 3.87
CA LEU A 126 2.42 -8.22 3.11
C LEU A 126 3.91 -8.49 2.91
N GLU A 127 4.79 -7.53 3.22
CA GLU A 127 6.25 -7.70 3.17
C GLU A 127 6.77 -8.42 4.43
N VAL A 128 6.29 -9.64 4.66
CA VAL A 128 6.42 -10.41 5.90
C VAL A 128 7.88 -10.65 6.29
N SER A 129 8.75 -11.05 5.36
CA SER A 129 10.17 -11.30 5.61
C SER A 129 10.91 -10.04 6.04
N TYR A 130 10.55 -8.88 5.48
CA TYR A 130 11.09 -7.61 5.92
C TYR A 130 10.61 -7.27 7.34
N LEU A 131 9.31 -7.43 7.61
CA LEU A 131 8.72 -7.11 8.91
C LEU A 131 9.20 -8.04 10.04
N LYS A 132 9.51 -9.31 9.74
CA LYS A 132 10.15 -10.23 10.69
C LYS A 132 11.56 -9.79 11.07
N ARG A 133 12.31 -9.21 10.13
CA ARG A 133 13.65 -8.64 10.36
C ARG A 133 13.60 -7.28 11.06
N ASN A 134 12.48 -6.56 10.94
CA ASN A 134 12.29 -5.21 11.48
C ASN A 134 11.03 -5.12 12.38
N PRO A 135 11.10 -5.61 13.63
CA PRO A 135 9.94 -5.65 14.51
C PRO A 135 9.34 -4.28 14.85
N GLU A 136 10.16 -3.21 14.83
CA GLU A 136 9.69 -1.84 15.03
C GLU A 136 8.73 -1.42 13.91
N SER A 137 9.11 -1.68 12.65
CA SER A 137 8.26 -1.44 11.48
C SER A 137 6.93 -2.20 11.56
N LYS A 138 6.95 -3.44 12.07
CA LYS A 138 5.72 -4.23 12.31
C LYS A 138 4.82 -3.58 13.36
N ARG A 139 5.39 -3.14 14.49
CA ARG A 139 4.63 -2.45 15.54
C ARG A 139 3.96 -1.18 15.02
N THR A 140 4.69 -0.39 14.24
CA THR A 140 4.14 0.82 13.61
C THR A 140 2.91 0.50 12.76
N LEU A 141 2.94 -0.55 11.95
CA LEU A 141 1.79 -0.96 11.14
C LEU A 141 0.65 -1.52 12.00
N ASP A 142 0.96 -2.23 13.09
CA ASP A 142 -0.04 -2.74 14.03
C ASP A 142 -0.78 -1.61 14.76
N ASP A 143 -0.08 -0.55 15.16
CA ASP A 143 -0.68 0.62 15.79
C ASP A 143 -1.66 1.33 14.83
N VAL A 144 -1.28 1.46 13.56
CA VAL A 144 -2.16 2.00 12.51
C VAL A 144 -3.37 1.09 12.31
N ARG A 145 -3.16 -0.23 12.19
CA ARG A 145 -4.22 -1.23 12.04
C ARG A 145 -5.22 -1.16 13.21
N GLN A 146 -4.74 -1.08 14.44
CA GLN A 146 -5.60 -1.01 15.63
C GLN A 146 -6.56 0.19 15.59
N SER A 147 -6.11 1.32 15.03
CA SER A 147 -6.98 2.49 14.84
C SER A 147 -8.14 2.21 13.88
N PHE A 148 -7.90 1.48 12.78
CA PHE A 148 -8.97 1.05 11.88
C PHE A 148 -9.96 0.11 12.56
N GLU A 149 -9.50 -0.75 13.48
CA GLU A 149 -10.36 -1.67 14.22
C GLU A 149 -11.29 -0.96 15.21
N GLN A 150 -10.86 0.20 15.71
CA GLN A 150 -11.65 1.05 16.59
C GLN A 150 -12.54 2.05 15.80
N GLY A 151 -12.28 2.19 14.50
CA GLY A 151 -12.94 3.15 13.60
C GLY A 151 -14.20 2.60 12.91
N ARG A 152 -14.95 3.51 12.28
CA ARG A 152 -16.20 3.19 11.55
C ARG A 152 -15.98 2.32 10.30
N THR A 153 -14.75 2.23 9.81
CA THR A 153 -14.33 1.48 8.62
C THR A 153 -14.01 0.00 8.90
N PHE A 154 -14.06 -0.44 10.16
CA PHE A 154 -13.76 -1.81 10.59
C PHE A 154 -14.49 -2.94 9.82
N PRO A 155 -15.79 -2.82 9.45
CA PRO A 155 -16.46 -3.90 8.73
C PRO A 155 -15.83 -4.21 7.36
N LEU A 156 -15.27 -3.19 6.69
CA LEU A 156 -14.63 -3.32 5.37
C LEU A 156 -13.19 -3.85 5.49
N SER A 157 -12.48 -3.50 6.56
CA SER A 157 -11.09 -3.93 6.77
C SER A 157 -10.94 -5.27 7.48
N ARG A 158 -11.98 -5.79 8.14
CA ARG A 158 -11.90 -7.04 8.93
C ARG A 158 -11.43 -8.25 8.13
N VAL A 159 -11.94 -8.45 6.92
CA VAL A 159 -11.53 -9.59 6.08
C VAL A 159 -10.08 -9.44 5.64
N MET A 160 -9.68 -8.22 5.26
CA MET A 160 -8.29 -7.89 4.91
C MET A 160 -7.33 -8.20 6.06
N PHE A 161 -7.67 -7.78 7.27
CA PHE A 161 -6.87 -8.00 8.46
C PHE A 161 -6.72 -9.48 8.83
N GLN A 162 -7.76 -10.28 8.65
CA GLN A 162 -7.66 -11.74 8.79
C GLN A 162 -6.71 -12.37 7.76
N LEU A 163 -6.73 -11.88 6.52
CA LEU A 163 -5.83 -12.36 5.48
C LEU A 163 -4.37 -11.95 5.74
N LEU A 164 -4.15 -10.77 6.32
CA LEU A 164 -2.82 -10.36 6.78
C LEU A 164 -2.30 -11.26 7.92
N ASP A 165 -3.17 -11.68 8.85
CA ASP A 165 -2.79 -12.61 9.91
C ASP A 165 -2.42 -13.99 9.35
N GLU A 166 -3.13 -14.45 8.32
CA GLU A 166 -2.79 -15.67 7.58
C GLU A 166 -1.45 -15.53 6.86
N ALA A 167 -1.24 -14.44 6.11
CA ALA A 167 0.02 -14.14 5.45
C ALA A 167 1.19 -14.16 6.45
N TRP A 168 1.02 -13.50 7.60
CA TRP A 168 1.99 -13.48 8.69
C TRP A 168 2.31 -14.90 9.21
N GLY A 169 1.28 -15.72 9.41
CA GLY A 169 1.39 -17.11 9.86
C GLY A 169 2.17 -18.00 8.88
N THR A 170 1.96 -17.83 7.56
CA THR A 170 2.72 -18.57 6.53
C THR A 170 4.19 -18.15 6.48
N GLY A 171 4.47 -16.88 6.78
CA GLY A 171 5.81 -16.32 6.72
C GLY A 171 6.34 -16.03 5.32
N LEU A 172 5.49 -16.08 4.29
CA LEU A 172 5.85 -15.95 2.89
C LEU A 172 5.48 -14.56 2.35
N ASP A 173 6.38 -13.94 1.58
CA ASP A 173 6.12 -12.62 0.96
C ASP A 173 5.17 -12.69 -0.24
N TYR A 174 4.96 -13.88 -0.80
CA TYR A 174 4.16 -14.13 -1.99
C TYR A 174 2.73 -14.59 -1.68
N PHE A 175 2.20 -14.29 -0.48
CA PHE A 175 0.83 -14.64 -0.12
C PHE A 175 -0.21 -14.07 -1.11
N ASP A 176 -0.81 -14.91 -1.93
CA ASP A 176 -1.80 -14.46 -2.92
C ASP A 176 -3.12 -14.10 -2.22
N MET A 177 -3.30 -12.80 -1.94
CA MET A 177 -4.53 -12.31 -1.34
C MET A 177 -5.73 -12.52 -2.25
N ASP A 178 -5.60 -12.40 -3.57
CA ASP A 178 -6.72 -12.56 -4.51
C ASP A 178 -7.19 -14.02 -4.57
N HIS A 179 -6.27 -14.97 -4.44
CA HIS A 179 -6.62 -16.37 -4.26
C HIS A 179 -7.29 -16.60 -2.90
N ALA A 180 -6.73 -16.06 -1.83
CA ALA A 180 -7.25 -16.26 -0.47
C ALA A 180 -8.65 -15.64 -0.26
N THR A 181 -8.94 -14.49 -0.87
CA THR A 181 -10.26 -13.85 -0.86
C THR A 181 -11.30 -14.68 -1.59
N ARG A 182 -10.96 -15.17 -2.79
CA ARG A 182 -11.81 -16.10 -3.57
C ARG A 182 -12.13 -17.37 -2.79
N CYS A 183 -11.15 -17.96 -2.11
CA CYS A 183 -11.36 -19.13 -1.25
C CYS A 183 -12.32 -18.86 -0.08
N LYS A 184 -12.44 -17.60 0.38
CA LYS A 184 -13.38 -17.17 1.41
C LYS A 184 -14.74 -16.69 0.85
N GLY A 185 -14.94 -16.76 -0.47
CA GLY A 185 -16.16 -16.30 -1.12
C GLY A 185 -16.35 -14.78 -1.06
N VAL A 186 -15.25 -14.03 -0.91
CA VAL A 186 -15.26 -12.56 -0.89
C VAL A 186 -14.47 -12.06 -2.09
N GLU A 187 -15.02 -11.08 -2.81
CA GLU A 187 -14.27 -10.33 -3.83
C GLU A 187 -13.80 -9.03 -3.19
N LEU A 188 -12.49 -8.91 -2.98
CA LEU A 188 -11.87 -7.69 -2.44
C LEU A 188 -11.06 -7.03 -3.56
N ALA A 189 -11.55 -5.91 -4.08
CA ALA A 189 -10.74 -5.01 -4.88
C ALA A 189 -9.95 -4.11 -3.91
N VAL A 190 -8.75 -4.54 -3.56
CA VAL A 190 -7.83 -3.72 -2.73
C VAL A 190 -7.07 -2.74 -3.62
N MET A 191 -6.85 -3.11 -4.88
CA MET A 191 -6.56 -2.29 -6.06
C MET A 191 -6.39 -3.21 -7.28
#